data_AF-A0A5D0MGT5-F1
#
_entry.id   AF-A0A5D0MGT5-F1
#
_cell.length_a   1.000
_cell.length_b   1.000
_cell.length_c   1.000
_cell.angle_alpha   90.00
_cell.angle_beta   90.00
_cell.angle_gamma   90.00
#
_symmetry.space_group_name_H-M   'P 1'
#
loop_
_entity.id
_entity.type
_entity.pdbx_description
1 polymer ?
#
loop_
_entity_poly.entity_id
_entity_poly.type
_entity_poly.pdbx_seq_one_letter_code
_entity_poly.pdbx_strand_id
1 'polypeptide(L)'
;MKFITRLFIPALFLIAGGCATVGPNYEKVQPEVEGNWIAQKEKGLETTRPDREVLAEWWKVLDDPVLTALEEKAVKGNLDLQTSLSRLRQARIRRGISKSDRYPTLNAS
;
A
#
# COMPACT_ATOMS: atom_id res chain seq x y z
N MET A 1 46.81 31.33 3.51
CA MET A 1 45.69 31.13 2.58
C MET A 1 45.57 29.70 2.03
N LYS A 2 46.60 29.09 1.42
CA LYS A 2 46.54 27.73 0.85
C LYS A 2 46.14 26.60 1.84
N PHE A 3 46.47 26.75 3.13
CA PHE A 3 46.11 25.79 4.19
C PHE A 3 44.61 25.79 4.54
N ILE A 4 43.98 26.97 4.53
CA ILE A 4 42.54 27.11 4.80
C ILE A 4 41.75 26.53 3.63
N THR A 5 42.17 26.80 2.39
CA THR A 5 41.56 26.22 1.18
C THR A 5 41.67 24.68 1.14
N ARG A 6 42.77 24.11 1.64
CA ARG A 6 42.96 22.65 1.73
C ARG A 6 42.10 21.97 2.80
N LEU A 7 41.73 22.69 3.87
CA LEU A 7 40.86 22.17 4.93
C LEU A 7 39.36 22.26 4.56
N PHE A 8 38.98 23.23 3.72
CA PHE A 8 37.59 23.42 3.28
C PHE A 8 37.07 22.32 2.33
N ILE A 9 37.93 21.76 1.50
CA ILE A 9 37.58 20.72 0.52
C ILE A 9 37.05 19.42 1.18
N PRO A 10 37.72 18.82 2.18
CA PRO A 10 37.21 17.62 2.85
C PRO A 10 35.95 17.90 3.68
N ALA A 11 35.82 19.10 4.26
CA ALA A 11 34.61 19.49 5.00
C ALA A 11 33.38 19.58 4.08
N LEU A 12 33.54 20.10 2.87
CA LEU A 12 32.47 20.18 1.87
C LEU A 12 32.01 18.78 1.40
N PHE A 13 32.95 17.84 1.23
CA PHE A 13 32.63 16.45 0.88
C PHE A 13 31.91 15.72 2.01
N LEU A 14 32.24 15.99 3.28
CA LEU A 14 31.56 15.40 4.43
C LEU A 14 30.09 15.84 4.53
N ILE A 15 29.81 17.10 4.19
CA ILE A 15 28.45 17.68 4.20
C ILE A 15 27.63 17.16 3.02
N ALA A 16 28.26 16.92 1.86
CA ALA A 16 27.59 16.41 0.66
C ALA A 16 27.16 14.94 0.76
N GLY A 17 27.81 14.14 1.62
CA GLY A 17 27.52 12.71 1.80
C GLY A 17 26.18 12.39 2.49
N GLY A 18 25.52 13.38 3.10
CA GLY A 18 24.23 13.21 3.79
C GLY A 18 23.00 13.12 2.88
N CYS A 19 23.14 13.43 1.58
CA CYS A 19 22.05 13.43 0.60
C CYS A 19 21.83 12.05 -0.07
N ALA A 20 21.91 10.96 0.68
CA ALA A 20 21.71 9.61 0.16
C ALA A 20 20.27 9.12 0.43
N THR A 21 19.60 8.63 -0.61
CA THR A 21 18.37 7.84 -0.45
C THR A 21 18.72 6.56 0.31
N VAL A 22 18.09 6.36 1.47
CA VAL A 22 18.32 5.19 2.32
C VAL A 22 17.34 4.08 1.98
N GLY A 23 17.87 2.87 1.79
CA GLY A 23 17.11 1.64 1.54
C GLY A 23 17.31 1.06 0.13
N PRO A 24 17.19 -0.27 -0.03
CA PRO A 24 17.25 -0.92 -1.32
C PRO A 24 16.03 -0.54 -2.18
N ASN A 25 16.18 -0.64 -3.49
CA ASN A 25 15.04 -0.54 -4.40
C ASN A 25 14.08 -1.70 -4.12
N TYR A 26 12.77 -1.42 -4.16
CA TYR A 26 11.77 -2.47 -4.03
C TYR A 26 11.89 -3.45 -5.21
N GLU A 27 12.03 -4.72 -4.89
CA GLU A 27 11.94 -5.81 -5.85
C GLU A 27 10.75 -6.71 -5.51
N LYS A 28 9.91 -6.97 -6.50
CA LYS A 28 8.75 -7.85 -6.35
C LYS A 28 9.24 -9.28 -6.17
N VAL A 29 8.95 -9.88 -5.02
CA VAL A 29 9.18 -11.31 -4.80
C VAL A 29 8.19 -12.10 -5.67
N GLN A 30 8.71 -12.93 -6.57
CA GLN A 30 7.91 -13.90 -7.29
C GLN A 30 7.75 -15.14 -6.41
N PRO A 31 6.53 -15.52 -6.02
CA PRO A 31 6.33 -16.72 -5.23
C PRO A 31 6.71 -17.95 -6.06
N GLU A 32 7.42 -18.89 -5.44
CA GLU A 32 7.74 -20.20 -6.03
C GLU A 32 6.50 -21.08 -5.96
N VAL A 33 5.56 -20.85 -6.87
CA VAL A 33 4.32 -21.60 -7.01
C VAL A 33 4.17 -22.08 -8.44
N GLU A 34 3.51 -23.22 -8.61
CA GLU A 34 3.18 -23.72 -9.94
C GLU A 34 2.30 -22.70 -10.68
N GLY A 35 2.61 -22.44 -11.95
CA GLY A 35 1.88 -21.47 -12.77
C GLY A 35 0.44 -21.91 -13.11
N ASN A 36 0.09 -23.16 -12.81
CA ASN A 36 -1.22 -23.73 -13.04
C ASN A 36 -1.83 -24.24 -11.73
N TRP A 37 -3.16 -24.27 -11.70
CA TRP A 37 -3.88 -24.94 -10.61
C TRP A 37 -3.65 -26.45 -10.67
N ILE A 38 -3.33 -27.05 -9.51
CA ILE A 38 -2.99 -28.49 -9.41
C ILE A 38 -4.23 -29.37 -9.61
N ALA A 39 -5.41 -28.92 -9.16
CA ALA A 39 -6.62 -29.70 -9.31
C ALA A 39 -7.11 -29.68 -10.77
N GLN A 40 -7.56 -30.84 -11.26
CA GLN A 40 -8.28 -30.91 -12.52
C GLN A 40 -9.55 -30.06 -12.40
N LYS A 41 -9.75 -29.16 -13.37
CA LYS A 41 -10.94 -28.32 -13.41
C LYS A 41 -12.15 -29.17 -13.79
N GLU A 42 -13.19 -29.11 -12.97
CA GLU A 42 -14.49 -29.65 -13.34
C GLU A 42 -15.10 -28.84 -14.50
N LYS A 43 -16.00 -29.49 -15.25
CA LYS A 43 -16.68 -28.89 -16.39
C LYS A 43 -17.48 -27.66 -15.93
N GLY A 44 -17.17 -26.49 -16.49
CA GLY A 44 -17.81 -25.20 -16.16
C GLY A 44 -16.91 -24.23 -15.39
N LEU A 45 -15.71 -24.64 -14.97
CA LEU A 45 -14.71 -23.75 -14.39
C LEU A 45 -13.84 -23.11 -15.48
N GLU A 46 -14.13 -21.85 -15.80
CA GLU A 46 -13.38 -21.06 -16.76
C GLU A 46 -12.15 -20.38 -16.12
N THR A 47 -11.06 -20.28 -16.89
CA THR A 47 -9.82 -19.62 -16.43
C THR A 47 -9.84 -18.10 -16.59
N THR A 48 -10.90 -17.57 -17.18
CA THR A 48 -11.02 -16.14 -17.41
C THR A 48 -11.22 -15.43 -16.07
N ARG A 49 -10.37 -14.43 -15.83
CA ARG A 49 -10.51 -13.60 -14.62
C ARG A 49 -11.87 -12.90 -14.67
N PRO A 50 -12.74 -13.12 -13.66
CA PRO A 50 -14.02 -12.44 -13.61
C PRO A 50 -13.82 -10.93 -13.52
N ASP A 51 -14.82 -10.20 -14.01
CA ASP A 51 -14.81 -8.75 -13.95
C ASP A 51 -14.73 -8.27 -12.49
N ARG A 52 -14.11 -7.10 -12.29
CA ARG A 52 -13.90 -6.55 -10.95
C ARG A 52 -15.22 -6.26 -10.26
N GLU A 53 -16.20 -5.77 -11.01
CA GLU A 53 -17.56 -5.48 -10.53
C GLU A 53 -18.27 -6.77 -10.11
N VAL A 54 -18.10 -7.85 -10.87
CA VAL A 54 -18.63 -9.18 -10.51
C VAL A 54 -17.97 -9.70 -9.23
N LEU A 55 -16.66 -9.53 -9.06
CA LEU A 55 -15.95 -9.91 -7.83
C LEU A 55 -16.36 -9.07 -6.61
N ALA A 56 -16.68 -7.79 -6.81
CA ALA A 56 -17.11 -6.90 -5.74
C ALA A 56 -18.47 -7.33 -5.14
N GLU A 57 -19.31 -7.97 -5.95
CA GLU A 57 -20.63 -8.47 -5.57
C GLU A 57 -20.74 -9.99 -5.82
N TRP A 58 -19.66 -10.72 -5.51
CA TRP A 58 -19.47 -12.12 -5.88
C TRP A 58 -20.66 -13.02 -5.51
N TRP A 59 -21.39 -12.72 -4.44
CA TRP A 59 -22.53 -13.50 -3.97
C TRP A 59 -23.73 -13.47 -4.92
N LYS A 60 -23.84 -12.48 -5.81
CA LYS A 60 -24.97 -12.35 -6.73
C LYS A 60 -25.07 -13.49 -7.74
N VAL A 61 -23.96 -14.19 -8.01
CA VAL A 61 -23.96 -15.36 -8.92
C VAL A 61 -24.74 -16.55 -8.35
N LEU A 62 -25.04 -16.53 -7.04
CA LEU A 62 -25.83 -17.57 -6.36
C LEU A 62 -27.34 -17.37 -6.53
N ASP A 63 -27.77 -16.22 -7.05
CA ASP A 63 -29.18 -15.87 -7.28
C ASP A 63 -30.08 -16.02 -6.03
N ASP A 64 -29.52 -15.75 -4.85
CA ASP A 64 -30.24 -15.78 -3.57
C ASP A 64 -30.56 -14.34 -3.10
N PRO A 65 -31.85 -13.92 -3.12
CA PRO A 65 -32.24 -12.59 -2.71
C PRO A 65 -32.10 -12.34 -1.20
N VAL A 66 -32.22 -13.38 -0.37
CA VAL A 66 -32.03 -13.28 1.09
C VAL A 66 -30.57 -13.06 1.40
N LEU A 67 -29.68 -13.86 0.80
CA LEU A 67 -28.23 -13.69 0.93
C LEU A 67 -27.80 -12.30 0.48
N THR A 68 -28.32 -11.83 -0.66
CA THR A 68 -28.01 -10.50 -1.20
C THR A 68 -28.38 -9.41 -0.20
N ALA A 69 -29.56 -9.49 0.41
CA ALA A 69 -29.98 -8.52 1.43
C ALA A 69 -29.09 -8.56 2.69
N LEU A 70 -28.62 -9.73 3.09
CA LEU A 70 -27.71 -9.89 4.24
C LEU A 70 -26.33 -9.29 3.96
N GLU A 71 -25.74 -9.59 2.80
CA GLU A 71 -24.44 -9.04 2.38
C GLU A 71 -24.50 -7.52 2.25
N GLU A 72 -25.55 -6.97 1.64
CA GLU A 72 -25.72 -5.51 1.56
C GLU A 72 -25.83 -4.85 2.93
N LYS A 73 -26.53 -5.49 3.88
CA LYS A 73 -26.62 -5.01 5.26
C LYS A 73 -25.27 -5.10 5.96
N ALA A 74 -24.53 -6.19 5.75
CA ALA A 74 -23.19 -6.39 6.32
C ALA A 74 -22.22 -5.32 5.81
N VAL A 75 -22.11 -5.12 4.49
CA VAL A 75 -21.20 -4.12 3.90
C VAL A 75 -21.50 -2.70 4.41
N LYS A 76 -22.79 -2.35 4.59
CA LYS A 76 -23.19 -1.02 5.12
C LYS A 76 -22.91 -0.87 6.62
N GLY A 77 -23.11 -1.93 7.41
CA GLY A 77 -23.16 -1.85 8.88
C GLY A 77 -22.00 -2.50 9.63
N ASN A 78 -21.07 -3.17 8.96
CA ASN A 78 -20.04 -3.96 9.63
C ASN A 78 -18.97 -3.07 10.30
N LEU A 79 -18.88 -3.18 11.63
CA LEU A 79 -17.95 -2.40 12.46
C LEU A 79 -16.47 -2.77 12.23
N ASP A 80 -16.18 -4.00 11.82
CA ASP A 80 -14.81 -4.42 11.49
C ASP A 80 -14.32 -3.76 10.19
N LEU A 81 -15.21 -3.62 9.19
CA LEU A 81 -14.91 -2.87 7.97
C LEU A 81 -14.67 -1.39 8.28
N GLN A 82 -15.52 -0.78 9.12
CA GLN A 82 -15.36 0.61 9.55
C GLN A 82 -14.06 0.83 10.36
N THR A 83 -13.71 -0.13 11.21
CA THR A 83 -12.46 -0.13 11.97
C THR A 83 -11.26 -0.24 11.05
N SER A 84 -11.30 -1.14 10.07
CA SER A 84 -10.23 -1.32 9.07
C SER A 84 -10.04 -0.07 8.22
N LEU A 85 -11.13 0.59 7.80
CA LEU A 85 -11.06 1.87 7.09
C LEU A 85 -10.44 2.97 7.96
N SER A 86 -10.75 2.99 9.25
CA SER A 86 -10.16 3.94 10.21
C SER A 86 -8.66 3.70 10.39
N ARG A 87 -8.21 2.44 10.46
CA ARG A 87 -6.78 2.08 10.47
C ARG A 87 -6.06 2.53 9.20
N LEU A 88 -6.68 2.39 8.03
CA LEU A 88 -6.13 2.89 6.77
C LEU A 88 -5.98 4.42 6.78
N ARG A 89 -6.99 5.15 7.28
CA ARG A 89 -6.92 6.61 7.45
C ARG A 89 -5.78 7.01 8.39
N GLN A 90 -5.65 6.32 9.53
CA GLN A 90 -4.56 6.56 10.48
C GLN A 90 -3.19 6.35 9.84
N ALA A 91 -3.00 5.27 9.06
CA ALA A 91 -1.74 5.02 8.35
C ALA A 91 -1.41 6.13 7.36
N ARG A 92 -2.40 6.63 6.60
CA ARG A 92 -2.22 7.76 5.68
C ARG A 92 -1.84 9.06 6.39
N ILE A 93 -2.46 9.34 7.54
CA ILE A 93 -2.12 10.51 8.37
C ILE A 93 -0.67 10.38 8.88
N ARG A 94 -0.27 9.22 9.42
CA ARG A 94 1.11 9.00 9.88
C ARG A 94 2.14 9.21 8.76
N ARG A 95 1.84 8.72 7.54
CA ARG A 95 2.67 9.01 6.36
C ARG A 95 2.73 10.51 6.06
N GLY A 96 1.63 11.22 6.23
CA GLY A 96 1.56 12.68 6.07
C GLY A 96 2.45 13.42 7.07
N ILE A 97 2.40 13.04 8.35
CA ILE A 97 3.24 13.62 9.42
C ILE A 97 4.73 13.35 9.13
N SER A 98 5.10 12.11 8.82
CA SER A 98 6.49 11.79 8.44
C SER A 98 6.95 12.57 7.20
N LYS A 99 6.03 12.90 6.29
CA LYS A 99 6.33 13.78 5.15
C LYS A 99 6.50 15.24 5.57
N SER A 100 5.73 15.76 6.54
CA SER A 100 5.84 17.15 7.01
C SER A 100 7.15 17.45 7.71
N ASP A 101 7.77 16.46 8.34
CA ASP A 101 9.08 16.59 9.01
C ASP A 101 10.22 17.03 8.06
N ARG A 102 9.98 16.98 6.74
CA ARG A 102 10.92 17.43 5.71
C ARG A 102 10.78 18.92 5.35
N TYR A 103 9.88 19.65 5.98
CA TYR A 103 9.58 21.06 5.69
C TYR A 103 9.73 21.91 6.96
N PRO A 104 10.05 23.23 6.83
CA PRO A 104 10.08 24.13 7.97
C PRO A 104 8.67 24.31 8.58
N THR A 105 8.62 24.53 9.90
CA THR A 105 7.41 24.88 10.62
C THR A 105 7.31 26.40 10.79
N LEU A 106 6.09 26.91 10.88
CA LEU A 106 5.81 28.32 11.18
C LEU A 106 5.02 28.40 12.49
N ASN A 107 5.41 29.32 13.37
CA ASN A 107 4.69 29.66 14.60
C ASN A 107 4.70 31.20 14.79
N ALA A 108 3.83 31.70 15.67
CA ALA A 108 3.62 33.15 15.88
C ALA A 108 3.89 33.57 17.34
N SER A 109 4.89 32.97 17.98
CA SER A 109 5.36 33.38 19.31
C SER A 109 6.09 34.71 19.27
#